data_AF-A0A1X6ZUQ7-F1
#
_entry.id   AF-A0A1X6ZUQ7-F1
#
_cell.length_a   1.000
_cell.length_b   1.000
_cell.length_c   1.000
_cell.angle_alpha   90.00
_cell.angle_beta   90.00
_cell.angle_gamma   90.00
#
_symmetry.space_group_name_H-M   'P 1'
#
loop_
_entity.id
_entity.type
_entity.pdbx_description
1 polymer ?
#
loop_
_entity_poly.entity_id
_entity_poly.type
_entity_poly.pdbx_seq_one_letter_code
_entity_poly.pdbx_strand_id
1 'polypeptide(L)'
;MTGGLFLILATLIAACIFFGIAMARRRPGKLSSFAQLCLIIFAICYVWSSLFEIWMNGASLDNAESLLHAFGPGQMPTYFLKNAFIWFIPATLIAAISFGLTRARIVSSRDNLEQR
;
A
#
# COMPACT_ATOMS: atom_id res chain seq x y z
N MET A 1 0.97 -23.03 2.29
CA MET A 1 1.66 -21.71 2.40
C MET A 1 1.38 -20.79 1.20
N THR A 2 1.40 -21.28 -0.04
CA THR A 2 1.14 -20.49 -1.26
C THR A 2 -0.23 -19.79 -1.33
N GLY A 3 -1.30 -20.42 -0.82
CA GLY A 3 -2.63 -19.79 -0.79
C GLY A 3 -2.72 -18.56 0.13
N GLY A 4 -2.02 -18.57 1.26
CA GLY A 4 -1.96 -17.43 2.18
C GLY A 4 -1.20 -16.25 1.57
N LEU A 5 -0.08 -16.52 0.90
CA LEU A 5 0.68 -15.53 0.13
C LEU A 5 -0.18 -14.84 -0.93
N PHE A 6 -0.99 -15.59 -1.67
CA PHE A 6 -1.87 -15.02 -2.70
C PHE A 6 -2.92 -14.08 -2.11
N LEU A 7 -3.58 -14.47 -1.02
CA LEU A 7 -4.56 -13.62 -0.32
C LEU A 7 -3.90 -12.35 0.22
N ILE A 8 -2.72 -12.47 0.81
CA ILE A 8 -1.96 -11.35 1.37
C ILE A 8 -1.53 -10.38 0.25
N LEU A 9 -1.14 -10.88 -0.92
CA LEU A 9 -0.78 -10.03 -2.06
C LEU A 9 -2.01 -9.35 -2.68
N ALA A 10 -3.13 -10.08 -2.80
CA ALA A 10 -4.36 -9.56 -3.35
C ALA A 10 -4.94 -8.41 -2.50
N THR A 11 -4.84 -8.48 -1.18
CA THR A 11 -5.31 -7.39 -0.29
C THR A 11 -4.47 -6.13 -0.43
N LEU A 12 -3.14 -6.26 -0.59
CA LEU A 12 -2.26 -5.12 -0.84
C LEU A 12 -2.62 -4.42 -2.16
N ILE A 13 -2.80 -5.19 -3.24
CA ILE A 13 -3.18 -4.66 -4.55
C ILE A 13 -4.54 -3.97 -4.47
N ALA A 14 -5.53 -4.62 -3.83
CA ALA A 14 -6.87 -4.06 -3.65
C ALA A 14 -6.84 -2.74 -2.86
N ALA A 15 -6.05 -2.66 -1.79
CA ALA A 15 -5.86 -1.44 -1.02
C ALA A 15 -5.26 -0.32 -1.88
N CYS A 16 -4.20 -0.61 -2.65
CA CYS A 16 -3.56 0.37 -3.52
C CYS A 16 -4.53 0.96 -4.56
N ILE A 17 -5.33 0.10 -5.20
CA ILE A 17 -6.35 0.51 -6.17
C ILE A 17 -7.42 1.36 -5.47
N PHE A 18 -7.94 0.89 -4.34
CA PHE A 18 -8.97 1.59 -3.59
C PHE A 18 -8.54 3.00 -3.18
N PHE A 19 -7.35 3.14 -2.58
CA PHE A 19 -6.84 4.45 -2.16
C PHE A 19 -6.51 5.35 -3.34
N GLY A 20 -5.98 4.81 -4.44
CA GLY A 20 -5.76 5.55 -5.68
C GLY A 20 -7.05 6.14 -6.25
N ILE A 21 -8.11 5.34 -6.34
CA ILE A 21 -9.45 5.78 -6.81
C ILE A 21 -10.08 6.77 -5.83
N ALA A 22 -10.05 6.48 -4.53
CA ALA A 22 -10.66 7.32 -3.50
C ALA A 22 -10.04 8.73 -3.47
N MET A 23 -8.70 8.82 -3.57
CA MET A 23 -7.99 10.10 -3.64
C MET A 23 -8.26 10.84 -4.96
N ALA A 24 -8.37 10.12 -6.07
CA ALA A 24 -8.75 10.72 -7.36
C ALA A 24 -10.14 11.35 -7.32
N ARG A 25 -11.09 10.79 -6.56
CA ARG A 25 -12.45 11.33 -6.41
C ARG A 25 -12.52 12.52 -5.43
N ARG A 26 -11.77 12.48 -4.32
CA ARG A 26 -11.97 13.42 -3.20
C ARG A 26 -11.12 14.67 -3.23
N ARG A 27 -9.94 14.63 -3.85
CA ARG A 27 -8.99 15.74 -3.80
C ARG A 27 -8.97 16.51 -5.12
N PRO A 28 -8.40 17.72 -5.20
CA PRO A 28 -7.95 18.31 -6.46
C PRO A 28 -6.64 17.64 -6.93
N GLY A 29 -6.36 17.67 -8.24
CA GLY A 29 -5.16 17.11 -8.88
C GLY A 29 -3.87 17.89 -8.56
N LYS A 30 -3.64 18.20 -7.28
CA LYS A 30 -2.46 18.91 -6.79
C LYS A 30 -1.37 17.92 -6.37
N LEU A 31 -0.11 18.34 -6.47
CA LEU A 31 1.05 17.56 -6.00
C LEU A 31 0.93 17.16 -4.52
N SER A 32 0.32 17.99 -3.68
CA SER A 32 0.07 17.66 -2.27
C SER A 32 -0.84 16.44 -2.08
N SER A 33 -1.82 16.26 -2.96
CA SER A 33 -2.71 15.08 -2.95
C SER A 33 -1.95 13.81 -3.34
N PHE A 34 -0.98 13.93 -4.24
CA PHE A 34 -0.10 12.83 -4.63
C PHE A 34 0.86 12.46 -3.49
N ALA A 35 1.46 13.45 -2.82
CA ALA A 35 2.31 13.19 -1.65
C ALA A 35 1.52 12.50 -0.52
N GLN A 36 0.27 12.90 -0.28
CA GLN A 36 -0.62 12.22 0.67
C GLN A 36 -0.90 10.77 0.25
N LEU A 37 -1.13 10.52 -1.05
CA LEU A 37 -1.29 9.16 -1.56
C LEU A 37 -0.03 8.33 -1.29
N CYS A 38 1.16 8.84 -1.61
CA CYS A 38 2.43 8.16 -1.34
C CYS A 38 2.61 7.83 0.16
N LEU A 39 2.28 8.76 1.06
CA LEU A 39 2.36 8.50 2.51
C LEU A 39 1.39 7.40 2.95
N ILE A 40 0.16 7.38 2.43
CA ILE A 40 -0.82 6.33 2.72
C ILE A 40 -0.31 4.98 2.22
N ILE A 41 0.19 4.92 0.98
CA ILE A 41 0.73 3.69 0.40
C ILE A 41 1.96 3.21 1.20
N PHE A 42 2.85 4.12 1.60
CA PHE A 42 3.99 3.78 2.44
C PHE A 42 3.56 3.17 3.77
N ALA A 43 2.59 3.79 4.46
CA ALA A 43 2.07 3.26 5.72
C ALA A 43 1.46 1.85 5.55
N ILE A 44 0.73 1.61 4.46
CA ILE A 44 0.16 0.29 4.14
C ILE A 44 1.28 -0.71 3.88
N CYS A 45 2.28 -0.37 3.07
CA CYS A 45 3.43 -1.22 2.81
C CYS A 45 4.19 -1.56 4.09
N TYR A 46 4.36 -0.60 5.00
CA TYR A 46 5.02 -0.83 6.27
C TYR A 46 4.28 -1.83 7.16
N VAL A 47 2.98 -1.62 7.36
CA VAL A 47 2.14 -2.55 8.14
C VAL A 47 2.11 -3.92 7.49
N TRP A 48 1.95 -3.97 6.17
CA TRP A 48 1.91 -5.22 5.41
C TRP A 48 3.23 -5.98 5.50
N SER A 49 4.37 -5.32 5.30
CA SER A 49 5.68 -5.95 5.40
C SER A 49 5.99 -6.43 6.82
N SER A 50 5.53 -5.71 7.84
CA SER A 50 5.65 -6.14 9.23
C SER A 50 4.87 -7.43 9.47
N LEU A 51 3.60 -7.48 9.05
CA LEU A 51 2.76 -8.68 9.18
C LEU A 51 3.29 -9.86 8.37
N PHE A 52 3.80 -9.59 7.17
CA PHE A 52 4.36 -10.60 6.29
C PHE A 52 5.63 -11.24 6.88
N GLU A 53 6.55 -10.43 7.41
CA GLU A 53 7.75 -10.90 8.08
C GLU A 53 7.41 -11.72 9.33
N ILE A 54 6.48 -11.25 10.16
CA ILE A 54 6.03 -11.97 11.37
C ILE A 54 5.47 -13.34 10.98
N TRP A 55 4.62 -13.38 9.95
CA TRP A 55 4.05 -14.62 9.44
C TRP A 55 5.10 -15.58 8.86
N MET A 56 6.03 -15.07 8.03
CA MET A 56 7.09 -15.87 7.41
C MET A 56 8.05 -16.48 8.43
N ASN A 57 8.31 -15.78 9.53
CA ASN A 57 9.18 -16.27 10.60
C ASN A 57 8.42 -17.11 11.65
N GLY A 58 7.12 -17.36 11.45
CA GLY A 58 6.29 -18.13 12.39
C GLY A 58 6.16 -17.47 13.77
N ALA A 59 6.39 -16.16 13.84
CA ALA A 59 6.32 -15.41 15.08
C ALA A 59 4.87 -15.01 15.39
N SER A 60 4.53 -14.93 16.68
CA SER A 60 3.20 -14.48 17.12
C SER A 60 3.26 -13.06 17.66
N LEU A 61 2.28 -12.23 17.30
CA LEU A 61 2.07 -10.91 17.89
C LEU A 61 1.69 -10.99 19.38
N ASP A 62 1.11 -12.11 19.81
CA ASP A 62 0.65 -12.31 21.18
C ASP A 62 1.77 -12.76 22.12
N ASN A 63 2.95 -13.11 21.59
CA ASN A 63 4.09 -13.55 22.37
C ASN A 63 5.36 -12.73 22.05
N ALA A 64 5.71 -11.81 22.95
CA ALA A 64 6.87 -10.93 22.80
C ALA A 64 8.21 -11.68 22.72
N GLU A 65 8.36 -12.84 23.37
CA GLU A 65 9.58 -13.66 23.26
C GLU A 65 9.74 -14.28 21.88
N SER A 66 8.63 -14.68 21.25
CA SER A 66 8.63 -15.22 19.89
C SER A 66 9.11 -14.18 18.86
N LEU A 67 8.70 -12.93 19.05
CA LEU A 67 9.14 -11.79 18.25
C LEU A 67 10.63 -11.47 18.46
N LEU A 68 11.09 -11.49 19.71
CA LEU A 68 12.49 -11.25 20.04
C LEU A 68 13.41 -12.35 19.47
N HIS A 69 12.96 -13.61 19.50
CA HIS A 69 13.71 -14.75 18.99
C HIS A 69 13.74 -14.82 17.45
N ALA A 70 12.68 -14.36 16.77
CA ALA A 70 12.60 -14.35 15.31
C ALA A 70 13.43 -13.22 14.66
N PHE A 71 13.51 -12.05 15.29
CA PHE A 71 14.12 -10.86 14.67
C PHE A 71 15.34 -10.32 15.41
N GLY A 72 15.59 -10.74 16.66
CA GLY A 72 16.66 -10.23 17.50
C GLY A 72 16.35 -8.87 18.14
N PRO A 73 17.06 -8.50 19.22
CA PRO A 73 16.80 -7.27 19.96
C PRO A 73 17.14 -6.03 19.12
N GLY A 74 16.16 -5.13 18.96
CA GLY A 74 16.34 -3.82 18.30
C GLY A 74 16.42 -3.83 16.77
N GLN A 75 16.42 -5.01 16.12
CA GLN A 75 16.55 -5.12 14.66
C GLN A 75 15.20 -5.08 13.92
N MET A 76 14.09 -5.40 14.61
CA MET A 76 12.73 -5.43 14.05
C MET A 76 12.36 -4.23 13.14
N PRO A 77 12.51 -2.98 13.59
CA PRO A 77 12.08 -1.83 12.78
C PRO A 77 12.83 -1.76 11.45
N THR A 78 14.13 -2.09 11.47
CA THR A 78 15.00 -2.04 10.30
C THR A 78 14.62 -3.10 9.27
N TYR A 79 14.31 -4.32 9.71
CA TYR A 79 13.84 -5.40 8.82
C TYR A 79 12.51 -5.04 8.16
N PHE A 80 11.55 -4.55 8.95
CA PHE A 80 10.23 -4.16 8.43
C PHE A 80 10.34 -2.99 7.45
N LEU A 81 11.15 -1.98 7.79
CA LEU A 81 11.37 -0.82 6.93
C LEU A 81 12.04 -1.21 5.61
N LYS A 82 13.08 -2.04 5.66
CA LYS A 82 13.78 -2.54 4.47
C LYS A 82 12.82 -3.28 3.55
N ASN A 83 11.99 -4.18 4.10
CA ASN A 83 11.05 -4.93 3.29
C ASN A 83 9.92 -4.02 2.75
N ALA A 84 9.44 -3.07 3.56
CA ALA A 84 8.45 -2.07 3.13
C ALA A 84 8.91 -1.27 1.90
N PHE A 85 10.19 -0.89 1.83
CA PHE A 85 10.74 -0.19 0.66
C PHE A 85 10.69 -1.03 -0.63
N ILE A 86 10.89 -2.35 -0.54
CA ILE A 86 10.81 -3.26 -1.68
C ILE A 86 9.38 -3.26 -2.25
N TRP A 87 8.38 -3.31 -1.37
CA TRP A 87 6.97 -3.34 -1.76
C TRP A 87 6.40 -1.96 -2.10
N PHE A 88 7.02 -0.89 -1.60
CA PHE A 88 6.57 0.48 -1.80
C PHE A 88 6.57 0.90 -3.27
N ILE A 89 7.61 0.54 -4.03
CA ILE A 89 7.75 0.90 -5.45
C ILE A 89 6.58 0.33 -6.29
N PRO A 90 6.34 -0.99 -6.31
CA PRO A 90 5.22 -1.54 -7.09
C PRO A 90 3.86 -1.08 -6.57
N ALA A 91 3.68 -0.96 -5.25
CA ALA A 91 2.42 -0.48 -4.66
C ALA A 91 2.10 0.97 -5.08
N THR A 92 3.11 1.84 -5.06
CA THR A 92 2.96 3.24 -5.48
C THR A 92 2.67 3.34 -6.96
N LEU A 93 3.30 2.50 -7.79
CA LEU A 93 3.02 2.45 -9.22
C LEU A 93 1.54 2.11 -9.48
N ILE A 94 1.03 1.06 -8.84
CA ILE A 94 -0.39 0.63 -8.98
C ILE A 94 -1.34 1.74 -8.52
N ALA A 95 -1.06 2.36 -7.38
CA ALA A 95 -1.89 3.45 -6.83
C ALA A 95 -1.87 4.69 -7.74
N ALA A 96 -0.70 5.06 -8.28
CA ALA A 96 -0.52 6.20 -9.17
C ALA A 96 -1.25 5.99 -10.51
N ILE A 97 -1.14 4.79 -11.11
CA ILE A 97 -1.88 4.42 -12.33
C ILE A 97 -3.39 4.49 -12.07
N SER A 98 -3.85 3.92 -10.96
CA SER A 98 -5.28 3.93 -10.58
C SER A 98 -5.81 5.35 -10.39
N PHE A 99 -5.02 6.21 -9.76
CA PHE A 99 -5.33 7.63 -9.59
C PHE A 99 -5.42 8.35 -10.94
N GLY A 100 -4.40 8.21 -11.79
CA GLY A 100 -4.32 8.85 -13.11
C GLY A 100 -5.45 8.43 -14.04
N LEU A 101 -5.72 7.12 -14.15
CA LEU A 101 -6.81 6.58 -14.97
C LEU A 101 -8.19 7.09 -14.52
N THR A 102 -8.42 7.11 -13.20
CA THR A 102 -9.69 7.60 -12.64
C THR A 102 -9.87 9.09 -12.92
N ARG A 103 -8.81 9.88 -12.79
CA ARG A 103 -8.84 11.31 -13.11
C ARG A 103 -9.12 11.58 -14.58
N ALA A 104 -8.41 10.92 -15.48
CA ALA A 104 -8.61 11.08 -16.91
C ALA A 104 -10.07 10.79 -17.30
N ARG A 105 -10.68 9.75 -16.72
CA ARG A 105 -12.10 9.43 -16.91
C ARG A 105 -13.04 10.52 -16.40
N ILE A 106 -12.77 11.08 -15.22
CA ILE A 106 -13.60 12.16 -14.65
C ILE A 106 -13.55 13.41 -15.53
N VAL A 107 -12.36 13.81 -15.98
CA VAL A 107 -12.19 14.98 -16.86
C VAL A 107 -12.90 14.77 -18.19
N SER A 108 -12.65 13.64 -18.86
CA SER A 108 -13.31 13.31 -20.14
C SER A 108 -14.84 13.26 -20.03
N SER A 109 -15.37 12.81 -18.89
CA SER A 109 -16.82 12.78 -18.66
C SER A 109 -17.42 14.18 -18.49
N ARG A 110 -16.66 15.13 -17.94
CA ARG A 110 -17.08 16.53 -17.80
C ARG A 110 -17.12 17.23 -19.16
N ASP A 111 -16.08 17.07 -19.97
CA ASP A 111 -15.98 17.71 -21.28
C ASP A 111 -17.12 17.25 -22.24
N ASN A 112 -17.53 15.98 -22.15
CA ASN A 112 -18.66 15.44 -22.91
C ASN A 112 -20.03 16.00 -22.48
N LEU A 113 -20.17 16.45 -21.22
CA LEU A 113 -21.42 17.07 -20.73
C LEU A 113 -21.52 18.54 -21.15
N GLU A 114 -20.41 19.25 -21.29
CA GLU A 114 -20.38 20.64 -21.74
C GLU A 114 -20.65 20.79 -23.26
N GLN A 115 -20.52 19.71 -24.03
CA GLN A 115 -20.78 19.68 -25.47
C GLN A 115 -22.23 19.34 -25.86
N ARG A 116 -23.10 18.99 -24.89
CA ARG A 116 -24.52 18.68 -25.11
C ARG A 116 -25.41 19.82 -24.65
#